data_AF-A0A2W7AJH9-F1
#
_entry.id   AF-A0A2W7AJH9-F1
#
_cell.length_a   1.000
_cell.length_b   1.000
_cell.length_c   1.000
_cell.angle_alpha   90.00
_cell.angle_beta   90.00
_cell.angle_gamma   90.00
#
_symmetry.space_group_name_H-M   'P 1'
#
loop_
_entity.id
_entity.type
_entity.pdbx_description
1 polymer ?
#
loop_
_entity_poly.entity_id
_entity_poly.type
_entity_poly.pdbx_seq_one_letter_code
_entity_poly.pdbx_strand_id
1 'polypeptide(L)'
;PPAAPEPPPPALYADFPHLEGAQAACEGVADCWRSPVSSSWRSAAGDLQARLEAQGYTVSNVTGEVLSISGVQVYAVSKPGEANYYLNLVSVGKGLLYTMTAEPMTADQVVALQRS
;
A
#
# COMPACT_ATOMS: atom_id res chain seq x y z
N PRO A 1 19.17 23.09 32.05
CA PRO A 1 19.23 21.76 31.40
C PRO A 1 18.66 21.82 29.98
N PRO A 2 19.38 21.39 28.94
CA PRO A 2 18.80 21.22 27.62
C PRO A 2 17.78 20.06 27.66
N ALA A 3 16.58 20.30 27.15
CA ALA A 3 15.55 19.27 27.02
C ALA A 3 16.09 18.14 26.12
N ALA A 4 15.87 16.89 26.55
CA ALA A 4 16.15 15.73 25.71
C ALA A 4 15.32 15.83 24.42
N PRO A 5 15.88 15.50 23.25
CA PRO A 5 15.10 15.47 22.01
C PRO A 5 13.96 14.45 22.16
N GLU A 6 12.74 14.87 21.81
CA GLU A 6 11.58 13.98 21.76
C GLU A 6 11.86 12.82 20.78
N PRO A 7 11.36 11.60 21.04
CA PRO A 7 11.50 10.49 20.11
C PRO A 7 10.93 10.89 18.74
N PRO A 8 11.58 10.51 17.63
CA PRO A 8 10.99 10.71 16.31
C PRO A 8 9.60 10.05 16.28
N PRO A 9 8.62 10.64 15.59
CA PRO A 9 7.32 10.00 15.40
C PRO A 9 7.51 8.59 14.86
N PRO A 10 6.68 7.61 15.25
CA PRO A 10 6.71 6.29 14.66
C PRO A 10 6.68 6.41 13.13
N ALA A 11 7.60 5.74 12.45
CA ALA A 11 7.57 5.71 10.99
C ALA A 11 6.23 5.09 10.57
N LEU A 12 5.43 5.86 9.82
CA LEU A 12 4.16 5.39 9.30
C LEU A 12 4.40 4.08 8.54
N TYR A 13 3.54 3.09 8.78
CA TYR A 13 3.57 1.77 8.12
C TYR A 13 4.79 0.89 8.44
N ALA A 14 5.59 1.20 9.48
CA ALA A 14 6.75 0.39 9.85
C ALA A 14 6.42 -1.10 10.09
N ASP A 15 5.21 -1.39 10.58
CA ASP A 15 4.73 -2.76 10.85
C ASP A 15 4.01 -3.41 9.66
N PHE A 16 3.99 -2.75 8.49
CA PHE A 16 3.27 -3.24 7.32
C PHE A 16 3.81 -4.61 6.87
N PRO A 17 2.94 -5.63 6.68
CA PRO A 17 3.37 -6.99 6.38
C PRO A 17 3.72 -7.15 4.89
N HIS A 18 4.89 -6.66 4.50
CA HIS A 18 5.37 -6.78 3.12
C HIS A 18 5.39 -8.23 2.63
N LEU A 19 5.16 -8.39 1.32
CA LEU A 19 5.31 -9.69 0.66
C LEU A 19 6.79 -10.10 0.65
N GLU A 20 7.04 -11.40 0.70
CA GLU A 20 8.40 -11.92 0.68
C GLU A 20 9.12 -11.51 -0.61
N GLY A 21 10.34 -10.98 -0.45
CA GLY A 21 11.14 -10.48 -1.57
C GLY A 21 10.62 -9.18 -2.20
N ALA A 22 9.65 -8.51 -1.60
CA ALA A 22 9.24 -7.18 -2.04
C ALA A 22 10.39 -6.19 -1.92
N GLN A 23 10.55 -5.35 -2.95
CA GLN A 23 11.62 -4.36 -3.02
C GLN A 23 11.01 -2.96 -3.09
N ALA A 24 11.64 -2.00 -2.42
CA ALA A 24 11.31 -0.60 -2.60
C ALA A 24 11.42 -0.27 -4.09
N ALA A 25 10.33 0.27 -4.64
CA ALA A 25 10.18 0.59 -6.04
C ALA A 25 9.58 1.99 -6.16
N CYS A 26 9.51 2.52 -7.38
CA CYS A 26 8.91 3.84 -7.67
C CYS A 26 9.77 5.00 -7.14
N GLU A 27 10.66 5.54 -7.98
CA GLU A 27 11.38 6.77 -7.64
C GLU A 27 10.38 7.92 -7.37
N GLY A 28 10.50 8.55 -6.20
CA GLY A 28 9.68 9.69 -5.81
C GLY A 28 8.30 9.36 -5.23
N VAL A 29 7.92 8.08 -5.10
CA VAL A 29 6.69 7.67 -4.41
C VAL A 29 7.08 6.99 -3.10
N ALA A 30 6.74 7.62 -1.98
CA ALA A 30 6.99 7.06 -0.65
C ALA A 30 6.22 5.75 -0.47
N ASP A 31 6.80 4.84 0.31
CA ASP A 31 6.15 3.58 0.70
C ASP A 31 5.65 2.74 -0.48
N CYS A 32 6.33 2.85 -1.64
CA CYS A 32 6.01 2.10 -2.84
C CYS A 32 6.92 0.87 -2.96
N TRP A 33 6.29 -0.27 -3.21
CA TRP A 33 6.96 -1.56 -3.20
C TRP A 33 6.53 -2.37 -4.40
N ARG A 34 7.47 -3.14 -4.96
CA ARG A 34 7.20 -4.10 -6.04
C ARG A 34 7.21 -5.50 -5.47
N SER A 35 6.13 -6.22 -5.70
CA SER A 35 6.06 -7.66 -5.43
C SER A 35 6.80 -8.45 -6.52
N PRO A 36 7.63 -9.44 -6.16
CA PRO A 36 8.31 -10.31 -7.13
C PRO A 36 7.39 -11.38 -7.72
N VAL A 37 6.18 -11.56 -7.16
CA VAL A 37 5.28 -12.67 -7.52
C VAL A 37 4.56 -12.33 -8.83
N SER A 38 5.11 -12.83 -9.94
CA SER A 38 4.71 -12.53 -11.32
C SER A 38 3.44 -13.25 -11.80
N SER A 39 2.94 -14.25 -11.05
CA SER A 39 1.92 -15.16 -11.55
C SER A 39 0.48 -14.65 -11.44
N SER A 40 0.18 -13.71 -10.53
CA SER A 40 -1.17 -13.13 -10.39
C SER A 40 -1.17 -11.96 -9.39
N TRP A 41 -1.41 -10.73 -9.87
CA TRP A 41 -1.56 -9.55 -9.00
C TRP A 41 -2.75 -9.69 -8.03
N ARG A 42 -3.78 -10.44 -8.44
CA ARG A 42 -4.95 -10.75 -7.59
C ARG A 42 -4.59 -11.62 -6.40
N SER A 43 -3.68 -12.58 -6.58
CA SER A 43 -3.19 -13.43 -5.50
C SER A 43 -2.37 -12.61 -4.51
N ALA A 44 -1.46 -11.77 -5.02
CA ALA A 44 -0.70 -10.85 -4.17
C ALA A 44 -1.60 -9.87 -3.38
N ALA A 45 -2.70 -9.41 -3.99
CA ALA A 45 -3.70 -8.60 -3.29
C ALA A 45 -4.38 -9.36 -2.14
N GLY A 46 -4.81 -10.60 -2.40
CA GLY A 46 -5.39 -11.47 -1.38
C GLY A 46 -4.42 -11.79 -0.23
N ASP A 47 -3.15 -12.04 -0.56
CA ASP A 47 -2.12 -12.31 0.44
C ASP A 47 -1.84 -11.11 1.34
N LEU A 48 -1.78 -9.90 0.78
CA LEU A 48 -1.63 -8.66 1.54
C LEU A 48 -2.83 -8.43 2.47
N GLN A 49 -4.06 -8.62 1.96
CA GLN A 49 -5.27 -8.52 2.77
C GLN A 49 -5.25 -9.50 3.95
N ALA A 50 -4.98 -10.79 3.69
CA ALA A 50 -4.95 -11.82 4.72
C ALA A 50 -3.90 -11.53 5.81
N ARG A 51 -2.73 -11.00 5.42
CA ARG A 51 -1.67 -10.63 6.38
C ARG A 51 -2.08 -9.44 7.26
N LEU A 52 -2.71 -8.42 6.68
CA LEU A 52 -3.23 -7.27 7.43
C LEU A 52 -4.32 -7.71 8.41
N GLU A 53 -5.27 -8.53 7.96
CA GLU A 53 -6.32 -9.08 8.82
C GLU A 53 -5.74 -9.92 9.97
N ALA A 54 -4.70 -10.73 9.71
CA ALA A 54 -4.01 -11.51 10.73
C ALA A 54 -3.30 -10.64 11.80
N GLN A 55 -2.94 -9.39 11.47
CA GLN A 55 -2.40 -8.40 12.41
C GLN A 55 -3.49 -7.56 13.11
N GLY A 56 -4.76 -7.87 12.86
CA GLY A 56 -5.91 -7.19 13.47
C GLY A 56 -6.37 -5.92 12.75
N TYR A 57 -5.94 -5.69 11.51
CA TYR A 57 -6.47 -4.62 10.68
C TYR A 57 -7.80 -5.03 10.05
N THR A 58 -8.69 -4.06 9.86
CA THR A 58 -9.85 -4.16 8.98
C THR A 58 -9.48 -3.64 7.60
N VAL A 59 -9.75 -4.42 6.56
CA VAL A 59 -9.43 -4.10 5.16
C VAL A 59 -10.72 -4.09 4.34
N SER A 60 -11.08 -2.92 3.80
CA SER A 60 -12.31 -2.72 3.03
C SER A 60 -11.98 -2.32 1.60
N ASN A 61 -12.48 -3.06 0.60
CA ASN A 61 -12.30 -2.70 -0.80
C ASN A 61 -13.17 -1.50 -1.15
N VAL A 62 -12.55 -0.35 -1.43
CA VAL A 62 -13.22 0.91 -1.78
C VAL A 62 -12.96 1.31 -3.23
N THR A 63 -12.40 0.41 -4.05
CA THR A 63 -11.93 0.73 -5.41
C THR A 63 -12.99 1.46 -6.22
N GLY A 64 -14.21 0.92 -6.30
CA GLY A 64 -15.29 1.50 -7.10
C GLY A 64 -15.86 2.82 -6.57
N GLU A 65 -15.56 3.17 -5.32
CA GLU A 65 -15.97 4.44 -4.71
C GLU A 65 -14.97 5.56 -5.04
N VAL A 66 -13.69 5.21 -5.16
CA VAL A 66 -12.59 6.19 -5.33
C VAL A 66 -12.05 6.26 -6.75
N LEU A 67 -12.13 5.16 -7.52
CA LEU A 67 -11.56 5.05 -8.85
C LEU A 67 -12.41 4.17 -9.78
N SER A 68 -12.37 4.50 -11.07
CA SER A 68 -12.99 3.69 -12.15
C SER A 68 -11.96 3.36 -13.23
N ILE A 69 -10.83 2.75 -12.81
CA ILE A 69 -9.71 2.40 -13.68
C ILE A 69 -9.45 0.90 -13.58
N SER A 70 -9.08 0.27 -14.70
CA SER A 70 -8.71 -1.14 -14.73
C SER A 70 -7.29 -1.38 -14.20
N GLY A 71 -7.06 -2.54 -13.57
CA GLY A 71 -5.73 -2.93 -13.10
C GLY A 71 -5.29 -2.17 -11.85
N VAL A 72 -6.25 -1.63 -11.08
CA VAL A 72 -6.03 -1.07 -9.75
C VAL A 72 -7.02 -1.68 -8.75
N GLN A 73 -6.57 -1.84 -7.51
CA GLN A 73 -7.43 -2.04 -6.35
C GLN A 73 -7.02 -1.08 -5.25
N VAL A 74 -8.00 -0.49 -4.58
CA VAL A 74 -7.79 0.37 -3.43
C VAL A 74 -8.53 -0.21 -2.23
N TYR A 75 -7.80 -0.40 -1.14
CA TYR A 75 -8.36 -0.83 0.13
C TYR A 75 -8.19 0.25 1.18
N ALA A 76 -9.25 0.57 1.91
CA ALA A 76 -9.16 1.32 3.15
C ALA A 76 -8.73 0.37 4.27
N VAL A 77 -7.68 0.73 4.98
CA VAL A 77 -7.08 -0.06 6.06
C VAL A 77 -7.19 0.71 7.37
N SER A 78 -7.72 0.06 8.40
CA SER A 78 -7.96 0.67 9.70
C SER A 78 -7.71 -0.31 10.83
N LYS A 79 -7.26 0.20 11.99
CA LYS A 79 -7.08 -0.56 13.21
C LYS A 79 -7.28 0.35 14.42
N PRO A 80 -7.98 -0.10 15.49
CA PRO A 80 -8.21 0.74 16.66
C PRO A 80 -6.89 1.26 17.26
N GLY A 81 -6.80 2.59 17.43
CA GLY A 81 -5.61 3.25 18.00
C GLY A 81 -4.51 3.56 16.99
N GLU A 82 -4.68 3.22 15.70
CA GLU A 82 -3.74 3.55 14.63
C GLU A 82 -4.37 4.50 13.59
N ALA A 83 -3.53 5.22 12.85
CA ALA A 83 -3.99 6.07 11.76
C ALA A 83 -4.51 5.20 10.60
N ASN A 84 -5.66 5.58 10.04
CA ASN A 84 -6.19 4.94 8.85
C ASN A 84 -5.35 5.30 7.63
N TYR A 85 -5.26 4.38 6.67
CA TYR A 85 -4.55 4.60 5.42
C TYR A 85 -5.19 3.81 4.28
N TYR A 86 -4.73 4.08 3.07
CA TYR A 86 -5.15 3.39 1.86
C TYR A 86 -4.01 2.55 1.34
N LEU A 87 -4.29 1.27 1.06
CA LEU A 87 -3.41 0.39 0.33
C LEU A 87 -3.84 0.41 -1.15
N ASN A 88 -2.97 0.95 -2.00
CA ASN A 88 -3.20 1.06 -3.43
C ASN A 88 -2.37 0.00 -4.15
N LEU A 89 -3.03 -0.87 -4.90
CA LEU A 89 -2.41 -1.97 -5.64
C LEU A 89 -2.56 -1.68 -7.12
N VAL A 90 -1.45 -1.59 -7.83
CA VAL A 90 -1.41 -1.25 -9.24
C VAL A 90 -0.74 -2.38 -10.01
N SER A 91 -1.51 -3.02 -10.88
CA SER A 91 -0.99 -3.99 -11.83
C SER A 91 -0.13 -3.27 -12.86
N VAL A 92 1.13 -3.70 -13.01
CA VAL A 92 2.09 -3.19 -13.98
C VAL A 92 2.61 -4.32 -14.87
N GLY A 93 3.22 -4.00 -16.01
CA GLY A 93 3.72 -5.03 -16.94
C GLY A 93 4.71 -6.02 -16.31
N LYS A 94 5.43 -5.59 -15.26
CA LYS A 94 6.42 -6.40 -14.52
C LYS A 94 5.92 -6.97 -13.19
N GLY A 95 4.60 -6.99 -12.94
CA GLY A 95 4.02 -7.56 -11.72
C GLY A 95 3.05 -6.62 -11.01
N LEU A 96 3.17 -6.52 -9.69
CA LEU A 96 2.32 -5.67 -8.85
C LEU A 96 3.17 -4.62 -8.13
N LEU A 97 2.76 -3.35 -8.24
CA LEU A 97 3.19 -2.29 -7.34
C LEU A 97 2.14 -2.12 -6.24
N TYR A 98 2.57 -1.85 -5.03
CA TYR A 98 1.66 -1.42 -3.96
C TYR A 98 2.25 -0.26 -3.17
N THR A 99 1.40 0.67 -2.73
CA THR A 99 1.79 1.84 -1.94
C THR A 99 0.75 2.18 -0.88
N MET A 100 1.23 2.61 0.29
CA MET A 100 0.40 3.06 1.40
C MET A 100 0.34 4.58 1.43
N THR A 101 -0.87 5.14 1.46
CA THR A 101 -1.08 6.59 1.38
C THR A 101 -2.16 7.04 2.38
N ALA A 102 -2.08 8.29 2.84
CA ALA A 102 -3.12 8.85 3.73
C ALA A 102 -4.45 9.11 3.00
N GLU A 103 -4.39 9.35 1.69
CA GLU A 103 -5.55 9.55 0.80
C GLU A 103 -5.49 8.56 -0.37
N PRO A 104 -6.62 8.15 -0.97
CA PRO A 104 -6.60 7.29 -2.15
C PRO A 104 -5.80 7.91 -3.29
N MET A 105 -5.08 7.08 -4.05
CA MET A 105 -4.41 7.57 -5.26
C MET A 105 -5.39 8.14 -6.27
N THR A 106 -4.98 9.20 -6.97
CA THR A 106 -5.73 9.76 -8.09
C THR A 106 -5.56 8.92 -9.36
N ALA A 107 -6.47 9.11 -10.31
CA ALA A 107 -6.40 8.51 -11.63
C ALA A 107 -5.03 8.73 -12.32
N ASP A 108 -4.53 9.97 -12.29
CA ASP A 108 -3.27 10.33 -12.94
C ASP A 108 -2.06 9.64 -12.28
N GLN A 109 -2.06 9.53 -10.95
CA GLN A 109 -1.00 8.83 -10.24
C GLN A 109 -0.99 7.32 -10.56
N VAL A 110 -2.17 6.69 -10.65
CA VAL A 110 -2.28 5.28 -11.06
C VAL A 110 -1.75 5.08 -12.48
N VAL A 111 -2.16 5.93 -13.42
CA VAL A 111 -1.69 5.86 -14.81
C VAL A 111 -0.17 6.08 -14.91
N ALA A 112 0.39 6.98 -14.09
CA ALA A 112 1.84 7.18 -14.02
C ALA A 112 2.57 5.92 -13.55
N LEU A 113 2.09 5.25 -12.49
CA LEU A 113 2.68 3.99 -12.02
C LEU A 113 2.56 2.86 -13.05
N GLN A 114 1.43 2.75 -13.75
CA GLN A 114 1.22 1.72 -14.78
C GLN A 114 2.19 1.82 -15.97
N ARG A 115 2.77 3.00 -16.19
CA ARG A 115 3.73 3.27 -17.27
C ARG A 115 5.20 3.08 -16.85
N SER A 116 5.47 2.84 -15.56
CA SER A 116 6.82 2.62 -15.00
C SER A 116 7.33 1.18 -15.16
#